data_AF-A0A2K0TWY7-F1
#
_entry.id   AF-A0A2K0TWY7-F1
#
_cell.length_a   1.000
_cell.length_b   1.000
_cell.length_c   1.000
_cell.angle_alpha   90.00
_cell.angle_beta   90.00
_cell.angle_gamma   90.00
#
_symmetry.space_group_name_H-M   'P 1'
#
loop_
_entity.id
_entity.type
_entity.pdbx_description
1 polymer ?
#
loop_
_entity_poly.entity_id
_entity_poly.type
_entity_poly.pdbx_seq_one_letter_code
_entity_poly.pdbx_strand_id
1 'polypeptide(L)'
;MTGPVDAVKCIWLPRRDEMRIILQKYIADISLFYHIIHVPTVQSLVEDIYAGLEANVRVDVGGILLLLSICASTTYAWSAPDDIRCLFSDYSEANAQSTFWTKEALDVVDHAQRTAHSSLECIQGLIILFFVFCNHESVSYRARSVFMSAIAMATELSLHRLDDPRGCPMPTLLRMSEARKEIGRRVWWFMVATDW
;
A
#
# COMPACT_ATOMS: atom_id res chain seq x y z
N MET A 1 40.87 10.61 -3.18
CA MET A 1 40.14 9.47 -2.59
C MET A 1 38.65 9.79 -2.69
N THR A 2 38.01 9.36 -3.77
CA THR A 2 36.57 9.47 -3.96
C THR A 2 35.92 8.29 -3.25
N GLY A 3 35.12 8.55 -2.22
CA GLY A 3 34.35 7.51 -1.53
C GLY A 3 33.37 6.82 -2.50
N PRO A 4 32.86 5.63 -2.16
CA PRO A 4 31.87 4.97 -3.00
C PRO A 4 30.68 5.92 -3.15
N VAL A 5 30.32 6.23 -4.40
CA VAL A 5 29.10 6.96 -4.71
C VAL A 5 27.97 6.02 -4.33
N ASP A 6 27.28 6.29 -3.22
CA ASP A 6 26.09 5.54 -2.85
C ASP A 6 25.12 5.57 -4.04
N ALA A 7 24.83 4.40 -4.60
CA ALA A 7 23.92 4.29 -5.73
C ALA A 7 22.56 4.85 -5.29
N VAL A 8 22.12 5.95 -5.91
CA VAL A 8 20.81 6.53 -5.65
C VAL A 8 19.77 5.56 -6.19
N LYS A 9 19.15 4.81 -5.27
CA LYS A 9 18.08 3.88 -5.61
C LYS A 9 16.82 4.70 -5.92
N CYS A 10 16.44 4.72 -7.19
CA CYS A 10 15.22 5.39 -7.65
C CYS A 10 14.04 4.42 -7.53
N ILE A 11 12.88 4.94 -7.12
CA ILE A 11 11.61 4.20 -7.11
C ILE A 11 10.83 4.61 -8.35
N TRP A 12 10.38 3.63 -9.13
CA TRP A 12 9.56 3.88 -10.31
C TRP A 12 8.08 3.88 -9.95
N LEU A 13 7.31 4.76 -10.60
CA LEU A 13 5.86 4.80 -10.53
C LEU A 13 5.28 4.74 -11.94
N PRO A 14 4.08 4.18 -12.13
CA PRO A 14 3.36 4.33 -13.39
C PRO A 14 3.15 5.81 -13.75
N ARG A 15 2.75 6.12 -14.97
CA ARG A 15 2.25 7.46 -15.28
C ARG A 15 0.94 7.71 -14.57
N ARG A 16 0.58 8.99 -14.34
CA ARG A 16 -0.65 9.35 -13.63
C ARG A 16 -1.90 8.70 -14.22
N ASP A 17 -2.04 8.72 -15.55
CA ASP A 17 -3.20 8.13 -16.23
C ASP A 17 -3.22 6.60 -16.14
N GLU A 18 -2.05 5.96 -16.20
CA GLU A 18 -1.89 4.52 -15.99
C GLU A 18 -2.28 4.13 -14.56
N MET A 19 -1.82 4.90 -13.56
CA MET A 19 -2.16 4.68 -12.15
C MET A 19 -3.67 4.82 -11.91
N ARG A 20 -4.36 5.74 -12.57
CA ARG A 20 -5.82 5.86 -12.48
C ARG A 20 -6.53 4.62 -13.01
N ILE A 21 -6.06 4.06 -14.13
CA ILE A 21 -6.61 2.83 -14.72
C ILE A 21 -6.39 1.65 -13.76
N ILE A 22 -5.17 1.50 -13.24
CA ILE A 22 -4.80 0.46 -12.27
C ILE A 22 -5.68 0.60 -11.01
N LEU A 23 -5.77 1.80 -10.44
CA LEU A 23 -6.58 2.04 -9.24
C LEU A 23 -8.06 1.72 -9.49
N GLN A 24 -8.60 2.07 -10.66
CA GLN A 24 -10.00 1.77 -10.97
C GLN A 24 -10.26 0.26 -11.01
N LYS A 25 -9.36 -0.53 -11.59
CA LYS A 25 -9.46 -1.99 -11.55
C LYS A 25 -9.36 -2.51 -10.12
N TYR A 26 -8.40 -2.01 -9.33
CA TYR A 26 -8.28 -2.38 -7.91
C TYR A 26 -9.59 -2.16 -7.16
N ILE A 27 -10.21 -0.99 -7.36
CA ILE A 27 -11.47 -0.64 -6.70
C ILE A 27 -12.60 -1.58 -7.13
N ALA A 28 -12.74 -1.82 -8.44
CA ALA A 28 -13.80 -2.64 -9.00
C ALA A 28 -13.71 -4.11 -8.58
N ASP A 29 -12.50 -4.67 -8.60
CA ASP A 29 -12.32 -6.12 -8.59
C ASP A 29 -11.71 -6.65 -7.29
N ILE A 30 -10.97 -5.82 -6.53
CA ILE A 30 -10.15 -6.29 -5.40
C ILE A 30 -10.58 -5.65 -4.07
N SER A 31 -10.88 -4.34 -4.08
CA SER A 31 -11.12 -3.57 -2.84
C SER A 31 -12.32 -4.08 -2.03
N LEU A 32 -13.28 -4.72 -2.70
CA LEU A 32 -14.49 -5.29 -2.12
C LEU A 32 -14.22 -6.45 -1.16
N PHE A 33 -13.07 -7.12 -1.25
CA PHE A 33 -12.80 -8.27 -0.39
C PHE A 33 -12.43 -7.88 1.04
N TYR A 34 -11.73 -6.76 1.23
CA TYR A 34 -11.10 -6.47 2.52
C TYR A 34 -11.48 -5.10 3.11
N HIS A 35 -12.07 -4.19 2.32
CA HIS A 35 -12.56 -2.88 2.77
C HIS A 35 -11.55 -2.06 3.61
N ILE A 36 -10.25 -2.34 3.45
CA ILE A 36 -9.16 -1.69 4.18
C ILE A 36 -8.82 -0.30 3.62
N ILE A 37 -9.41 0.10 2.50
CA ILE A 37 -9.22 1.42 1.87
C ILE A 37 -10.52 2.24 1.87
N HIS A 38 -10.38 3.56 1.93
CA HIS A 38 -11.47 4.49 1.63
C HIS A 38 -11.25 5.08 0.23
N VAL A 39 -12.13 4.71 -0.71
CA VAL A 39 -11.96 5.02 -2.14
C VAL A 39 -11.72 6.51 -2.42
N PRO A 40 -12.52 7.46 -1.89
CA PRO A 40 -12.27 8.88 -2.13
C PRO A 40 -10.90 9.35 -1.63
N THR A 41 -10.45 8.83 -0.49
CA THR A 41 -9.14 9.18 0.09
C THR A 41 -8.00 8.66 -0.77
N VAL A 42 -8.08 7.43 -1.26
CA VAL A 42 -7.03 6.86 -2.13
C VAL A 42 -6.98 7.57 -3.49
N GLN A 43 -8.14 7.94 -4.05
CA GLN A 43 -8.19 8.72 -5.29
C GLN A 43 -7.54 10.10 -5.12
N SER A 44 -7.85 10.82 -4.03
CA SER A 44 -7.17 12.09 -3.72
C SER A 44 -5.67 11.89 -3.52
N LEU A 45 -5.27 10.85 -2.79
CA LEU A 45 -3.87 10.55 -2.50
C LEU A 45 -3.06 10.33 -3.79
N VAL A 46 -3.63 9.66 -4.80
CA VAL A 46 -2.98 9.52 -6.12
C VAL A 46 -2.73 10.90 -6.71
N GLU A 47 -3.75 11.75 -6.80
CA GLU A 47 -3.60 13.09 -7.38
C GLU A 47 -2.58 13.95 -6.62
N ASP A 48 -2.62 13.90 -5.29
CA ASP A 48 -1.71 14.66 -4.42
C ASP A 48 -0.26 14.21 -4.59
N ILE A 49 -0.01 12.91 -4.71
CA ILE A 49 1.33 12.35 -4.96
C ILE A 49 1.87 12.83 -6.30
N TYR A 50 1.11 12.68 -7.40
CA TYR A 50 1.61 13.08 -8.71
C TYR A 50 1.76 14.59 -8.85
N ALA A 51 0.86 15.39 -8.25
CA ALA A 51 1.01 16.84 -8.20
C ALA A 51 2.26 17.25 -7.40
N GLY A 52 2.55 16.56 -6.30
CA GLY A 52 3.77 16.75 -5.52
C GLY A 52 5.03 16.45 -6.33
N LEU A 53 5.05 15.33 -7.06
CA LEU A 53 6.18 14.95 -7.93
C LEU A 53 6.43 15.99 -9.02
N GLU A 54 5.38 16.47 -9.70
CA GLU A 54 5.48 17.51 -10.74
C GLU A 54 6.00 18.84 -10.17
N ALA A 55 5.61 19.17 -8.95
CA ALA A 55 6.08 20.35 -8.23
C ALA A 55 7.47 20.17 -7.58
N ASN A 56 8.12 19.00 -7.73
CA ASN A 56 9.36 18.62 -7.04
C ASN A 56 9.29 18.74 -5.51
N VAL A 57 8.11 18.44 -4.94
CA VAL A 57 7.87 18.40 -3.49
C VAL A 57 8.05 16.97 -2.98
N ARG A 58 8.55 16.84 -1.75
CA ARG A 58 8.66 15.54 -1.08
C ARG A 58 7.27 14.92 -0.91
N VAL A 59 7.11 13.72 -1.45
CA VAL A 59 5.89 12.90 -1.33
C VAL A 59 5.92 12.00 -0.10
N ASP A 60 4.74 11.61 0.37
CA ASP A 60 4.57 10.75 1.54
C ASP A 60 4.99 9.30 1.25
N VAL A 61 5.82 8.73 2.13
CA VAL A 61 6.39 7.38 1.96
C VAL A 61 5.29 6.31 2.03
N GLY A 62 4.35 6.45 2.95
CA GLY A 62 3.21 5.53 3.07
C GLY A 62 2.31 5.55 1.86
N GLY A 63 2.06 6.73 1.31
CA GLY A 63 1.33 6.90 0.05
C GLY A 63 2.01 6.19 -1.12
N ILE A 64 3.33 6.35 -1.28
CA ILE A 64 4.09 5.63 -2.30
C ILE A 64 4.00 4.11 -2.11
N LEU A 65 4.16 3.62 -0.87
CA LEU A 65 4.04 2.19 -0.59
C LEU A 65 2.66 1.66 -0.98
N LEU A 66 1.59 2.38 -0.60
CA LEU A 66 0.22 1.98 -0.94
C LEU A 66 0.00 1.92 -2.46
N LEU A 67 0.45 2.93 -3.21
CA LEU A 67 0.32 2.95 -4.68
C LEU A 67 1.04 1.75 -5.32
N LEU A 68 2.28 1.46 -4.91
CA LEU A 68 3.06 0.34 -5.45
C LEU A 68 2.45 -1.01 -5.10
N SER A 69 1.93 -1.17 -3.88
CA SER A 69 1.21 -2.38 -3.48
C SER A 69 -0.07 -2.58 -4.30
N ILE A 70 -0.81 -1.51 -4.58
CA ILE A 70 -1.98 -1.54 -5.47
C ILE A 70 -1.56 -1.97 -6.88
N CYS A 71 -0.45 -1.43 -7.42
CA CYS A 71 0.10 -1.86 -8.70
C CYS A 71 0.42 -3.36 -8.69
N ALA A 72 1.15 -3.85 -7.69
CA ALA A 72 1.55 -5.26 -7.57
C ALA A 72 0.35 -6.20 -7.53
N SER A 73 -0.67 -5.85 -6.74
CA SER A 73 -1.90 -6.64 -6.59
C SER A 73 -2.76 -6.62 -7.84
N THR A 74 -2.97 -5.43 -8.43
CA THR A 74 -3.86 -5.28 -9.58
C THR A 74 -3.27 -5.89 -10.83
N THR A 75 -1.97 -5.71 -11.05
CA THR A 75 -1.29 -6.29 -12.22
C THR A 75 -1.26 -7.80 -12.17
N TYR A 76 -1.22 -8.42 -10.97
CA TYR A 76 -1.38 -9.87 -10.81
C TYR A 76 -2.80 -10.36 -11.08
N ALA A 77 -3.80 -9.56 -10.70
CA ALA A 77 -5.21 -9.93 -10.78
C ALA A 77 -5.81 -9.77 -12.18
N TRP A 78 -5.02 -9.36 -13.19
CA TRP A 78 -5.52 -9.26 -14.55
C TRP A 78 -5.77 -10.66 -15.13
N SER A 79 -6.95 -10.84 -15.69
CA SER A 79 -7.45 -12.12 -16.18
C SER A 79 -7.94 -12.00 -17.63
N ALA A 80 -8.11 -13.12 -18.32
CA ALA A 80 -8.51 -13.14 -19.73
C ALA A 80 -9.83 -12.39 -20.05
N PRO A 81 -10.86 -12.38 -19.18
CA PRO A 81 -12.08 -11.60 -19.41
C PRO A 81 -11.91 -10.08 -19.23
N ASP A 82 -10.81 -9.63 -18.62
CA ASP A 82 -10.64 -8.23 -18.26
C ASP A 82 -10.30 -7.37 -19.49
N ASP A 83 -10.93 -6.21 -19.57
CA ASP A 83 -10.49 -5.16 -20.48
C ASP A 83 -9.17 -4.57 -19.99
N ILE A 84 -8.14 -4.68 -20.82
CA ILE A 84 -6.78 -4.20 -20.53
C ILE A 84 -6.67 -2.68 -20.75
N ARG A 85 -7.69 -2.05 -21.35
CA ARG A 85 -7.81 -0.59 -21.52
C ARG A 85 -6.58 0.04 -22.17
N CYS A 86 -5.97 -0.69 -23.10
CA CYS A 86 -4.74 -0.32 -23.80
C CYS A 86 -3.52 -0.07 -22.89
N LEU A 87 -3.55 -0.52 -21.63
CA LEU A 87 -2.42 -0.37 -20.70
C LEU A 87 -1.32 -1.42 -20.93
N PHE A 88 -1.73 -2.64 -21.27
CA PHE A 88 -0.89 -3.78 -21.62
C PHE A 88 -1.40 -4.42 -22.92
N SER A 89 -0.60 -5.28 -23.54
CA SER A 89 -0.96 -6.02 -24.76
C SER A 89 -1.92 -7.17 -24.46
N ASP A 90 -1.68 -7.90 -23.37
CA ASP A 90 -2.53 -8.98 -22.87
C ASP A 90 -2.46 -9.09 -21.33
N TYR A 91 -3.30 -9.95 -20.74
CA TYR A 91 -3.30 -10.18 -19.27
C TYR A 91 -2.00 -10.84 -18.78
N SER A 92 -1.29 -11.58 -19.63
CA SER A 92 -0.03 -12.24 -19.28
C SER A 92 1.09 -11.20 -19.11
N GLU A 93 1.13 -10.20 -20.00
CA GLU A 93 2.03 -9.04 -19.87
C GLU A 93 1.75 -8.26 -18.58
N ALA A 94 0.47 -8.01 -18.27
CA ALA A 94 0.08 -7.37 -17.01
C ALA A 94 0.61 -8.16 -15.81
N ASN A 95 0.35 -9.47 -15.76
CA ASN A 95 0.78 -10.34 -14.66
C ASN A 95 2.30 -10.38 -14.49
N ALA A 96 3.06 -10.30 -15.59
CA ALA A 96 4.52 -10.23 -15.54
C ALA A 96 5.05 -8.97 -14.83
N GLN A 97 4.27 -7.88 -14.76
CA GLN A 97 4.65 -6.66 -14.05
C GLN A 97 4.51 -6.77 -12.52
N SER A 98 3.72 -7.71 -12.00
CA SER A 98 3.45 -7.81 -10.56
C SER A 98 4.73 -7.97 -9.73
N THR A 99 5.67 -8.79 -10.20
CA THR A 99 6.95 -9.02 -9.51
C THR A 99 7.80 -7.76 -9.47
N PHE A 100 7.78 -6.96 -10.53
CA PHE A 100 8.48 -5.67 -10.58
C PHE A 100 7.93 -4.71 -9.53
N TRP A 101 6.62 -4.49 -9.51
CA TRP A 101 5.97 -3.61 -8.52
C TRP A 101 6.13 -4.10 -7.08
N THR A 102 6.11 -5.42 -6.87
CA THR A 102 6.38 -6.02 -5.56
C THR A 102 7.79 -5.66 -5.07
N LYS A 103 8.79 -5.70 -5.95
CA LYS A 103 10.16 -5.33 -5.61
C LYS A 103 10.29 -3.85 -5.25
N GLU A 104 9.71 -2.97 -6.07
CA GLU A 104 9.69 -1.52 -5.79
C GLU A 104 9.00 -1.22 -4.45
N ALA A 105 7.88 -1.89 -4.15
CA ALA A 105 7.18 -1.75 -2.88
C ALA A 105 8.05 -2.20 -1.69
N LEU A 106 8.76 -3.34 -1.79
CA LEU A 106 9.68 -3.79 -0.75
C LEU A 106 10.83 -2.82 -0.51
N ASP A 107 11.32 -2.16 -1.56
CA ASP A 107 12.36 -1.14 -1.43
C ASP A 107 11.87 0.07 -0.63
N VAL A 108 10.59 0.42 -0.76
CA VAL A 108 9.92 1.44 0.06
C VAL A 108 9.66 0.95 1.48
N VAL A 109 9.31 -0.32 1.68
CA VAL A 109 9.19 -0.93 3.03
C VAL A 109 10.52 -0.82 3.78
N ASP A 110 11.63 -1.20 3.15
CA ASP A 110 12.96 -1.09 3.74
C ASP A 110 13.30 0.37 4.09
N HIS A 111 12.94 1.32 3.23
CA HIS A 111 13.14 2.74 3.49
C HIS A 111 12.30 3.23 4.68
N ALA A 112 11.02 2.84 4.75
CA ALA A 112 10.13 3.18 5.85
C ALA A 112 10.67 2.64 7.18
N GLN A 113 11.17 1.40 7.21
CA GLN A 113 11.79 0.82 8.39
C GLN A 113 13.06 1.58 8.83
N ARG A 114 13.96 1.88 7.90
CA ARG A 114 15.21 2.63 8.20
C ARG A 114 14.94 4.04 8.72
N THR A 115 13.82 4.64 8.34
CA THR A 115 13.43 6.00 8.74
C THR A 115 12.42 6.02 9.89
N ALA A 116 12.08 4.84 10.45
CA ALA A 116 11.01 4.68 11.45
C ALA A 116 9.70 5.38 11.03
N HIS A 117 9.38 5.33 9.74
CA HIS A 117 8.15 5.92 9.21
C HIS A 117 6.98 4.95 9.36
N SER A 118 5.96 5.36 10.10
CA SER A 118 4.72 4.63 10.32
C SER A 118 3.52 5.49 9.89
N SER A 119 2.61 4.92 9.11
CA SER A 119 1.39 5.57 8.64
C SER A 119 0.30 4.54 8.35
N LEU A 120 -0.95 4.99 8.25
CA LEU A 120 -2.08 4.10 7.92
C LEU A 120 -1.91 3.52 6.52
N GLU A 121 -1.41 4.33 5.60
CA GLU A 121 -1.14 3.99 4.21
C GLU A 121 -0.01 2.94 4.10
N CYS A 122 1.03 3.04 4.95
CA CYS A 122 2.03 1.98 5.07
C CYS A 122 1.40 0.64 5.46
N ILE A 123 0.52 0.63 6.46
CA ILE A 123 -0.13 -0.59 6.95
C ILE A 123 -1.03 -1.19 5.87
N GLN A 124 -1.82 -0.35 5.17
CA GLN A 124 -2.65 -0.78 4.04
C GLN A 124 -1.79 -1.40 2.93
N GLY A 125 -0.67 -0.75 2.57
CA GLY A 125 0.26 -1.26 1.56
C GLY A 125 0.88 -2.61 1.96
N LEU A 126 1.24 -2.80 3.23
CA LEU A 126 1.77 -4.07 3.74
C LEU A 126 0.72 -5.19 3.73
N ILE A 127 -0.54 -4.89 4.07
CA ILE A 127 -1.64 -5.86 3.97
C ILE A 127 -1.87 -6.28 2.52
N ILE A 128 -1.83 -5.34 1.58
CA ILE A 128 -1.97 -5.67 0.15
C ILE A 128 -0.79 -6.54 -0.31
N LEU A 129 0.44 -6.25 0.12
CA LEU A 129 1.61 -7.10 -0.20
C LEU A 129 1.51 -8.50 0.41
N PHE A 130 0.97 -8.63 1.62
CA PHE A 130 0.69 -9.94 2.21
C PHE A 130 -0.17 -10.78 1.26
N PHE A 131 -1.24 -10.21 0.70
CA PHE A 131 -2.07 -10.90 -0.29
C PHE A 131 -1.34 -11.20 -1.58
N VAL A 132 -0.52 -10.28 -2.09
CA VAL A 132 0.31 -10.53 -3.28
C VAL A 132 1.17 -11.77 -3.05
N PHE A 133 1.87 -11.87 -1.90
CA PHE A 133 2.67 -13.06 -1.59
C PHE A 133 1.82 -14.32 -1.43
N CYS A 134 0.67 -14.24 -0.76
CA CYS A 134 -0.23 -15.37 -0.62
C CYS A 134 -0.71 -15.91 -1.98
N ASN A 135 -0.93 -15.03 -2.95
CA ASN A 135 -1.34 -15.44 -4.29
C ASN A 135 -0.18 -15.98 -5.15
N HIS A 136 1.03 -15.40 -5.06
CA HIS A 136 2.20 -15.87 -5.81
C HIS A 136 2.81 -17.15 -5.25
N GLU A 137 2.93 -17.26 -3.93
CA GLU A 137 3.79 -18.24 -3.26
C GLU A 137 3.07 -18.97 -2.09
N SER A 138 1.76 -18.80 -1.92
CA SER A 138 1.04 -19.19 -0.68
C SER A 138 1.57 -18.47 0.56
N VAL A 139 1.19 -18.89 1.77
CA VAL A 139 1.63 -18.26 3.03
C VAL A 139 3.12 -18.58 3.28
N SER A 140 4.01 -17.82 2.64
CA SER A 140 5.47 -17.96 2.73
C SER A 140 6.06 -17.20 3.92
N TYR A 141 7.37 -17.33 4.15
CA TYR A 141 8.07 -16.52 5.17
C TYR A 141 7.96 -15.02 4.86
N ARG A 142 8.07 -14.64 3.57
CA ARG A 142 7.96 -13.25 3.12
C ARG A 142 6.57 -12.68 3.41
N ALA A 143 5.52 -13.45 3.14
CA ALA A 143 4.15 -13.08 3.48
C ALA A 143 4.00 -12.78 4.98
N ARG A 144 4.44 -13.71 5.83
CA ARG A 144 4.40 -13.51 7.30
C ARG A 144 5.22 -12.31 7.76
N SER A 145 6.39 -12.08 7.16
CA SER A 145 7.27 -10.96 7.51
C SER A 145 6.62 -9.59 7.24
N VAL A 146 6.00 -9.40 6.06
CA VAL A 146 5.29 -8.13 5.77
C VAL A 146 4.04 -7.97 6.64
N PHE A 147 3.34 -9.07 6.95
CA PHE A 147 2.16 -9.03 7.81
C PHE A 147 2.52 -8.66 9.26
N MET A 148 3.58 -9.25 9.82
CA MET A 148 4.09 -8.90 11.15
C MET A 148 4.59 -7.46 11.22
N SER A 149 5.17 -6.95 10.12
CA SER A 149 5.54 -5.53 10.02
C SER A 149 4.31 -4.61 10.06
N ALA A 150 3.20 -5.02 9.44
CA ALA A 150 1.94 -4.28 9.48
C ALA A 150 1.37 -4.23 10.92
N ILE A 151 1.39 -5.36 11.64
CA ILE A 151 0.96 -5.43 13.06
C ILE A 151 1.82 -4.52 13.94
N ALA A 152 3.14 -4.54 13.75
CA ALA A 152 4.06 -3.69 14.50
C ALA A 152 3.75 -2.19 14.29
N MET A 153 3.60 -1.75 13.03
CA MET A 153 3.24 -0.36 12.72
C MET A 153 1.84 0.01 13.24
N ALA A 154 0.86 -0.89 13.14
CA ALA A 154 -0.49 -0.64 13.66
C ALA A 154 -0.51 -0.49 15.18
N THR A 155 0.34 -1.23 15.87
CA THR A 155 0.51 -1.13 17.32
C THR A 155 1.17 0.19 17.70
N GLU A 156 2.21 0.61 16.96
CA GLU A 156 2.88 1.90 17.12
C GLU A 156 1.91 3.08 16.93
N LEU A 157 1.05 3.01 15.91
CA LEU A 157 -0.02 3.98 15.68
C LEU A 157 -1.21 3.84 16.64
N SER A 158 -1.15 2.91 17.59
CA SER A 158 -2.19 2.66 18.59
C SER A 158 -3.56 2.34 17.98
N LEU A 159 -3.62 1.72 16.80
CA LEU A 159 -4.89 1.34 16.15
C LEU A 159 -5.68 0.35 17.02
N HIS A 160 -4.98 -0.50 17.77
CA HIS A 160 -5.54 -1.42 18.77
C HIS A 160 -6.30 -0.72 19.93
N ARG A 161 -6.18 0.60 20.05
CA ARG A 161 -6.82 1.42 21.10
C ARG A 161 -7.85 2.40 20.56
N LEU A 162 -8.24 2.28 19.29
CA LEU A 162 -9.20 3.22 18.67
C LEU A 162 -10.54 3.28 19.41
N ASP A 163 -10.96 2.17 19.99
CA ASP A 163 -12.24 2.04 20.72
C ASP A 163 -12.08 2.07 22.25
N ASP A 164 -10.90 2.44 22.77
CA ASP A 164 -10.66 2.51 24.21
C ASP A 164 -11.55 3.61 24.85
N PRO A 165 -12.53 3.25 25.71
CA PRO A 165 -13.45 4.21 26.31
C PRO A 165 -12.77 5.17 27.29
N ARG A 166 -11.53 4.88 27.71
CA ARG A 166 -10.73 5.77 28.57
C ARG A 166 -10.10 6.92 27.79
N GLY A 167 -10.36 6.99 26.48
CA GLY A 167 -9.77 7.95 25.56
C GLY A 167 -8.36 7.53 25.16
N CYS A 168 -8.08 7.60 23.86
CA CYS A 168 -6.72 7.34 23.40
C CYS A 168 -5.82 8.55 23.74
N PRO A 169 -4.70 8.35 24.47
CA PRO A 169 -3.83 9.44 24.88
C PRO A 169 -3.00 10.04 23.74
N MET A 170 -3.07 9.46 22.53
CA MET A 170 -2.25 9.90 21.39
C MET A 170 -2.91 11.09 20.65
N PRO A 171 -2.25 12.27 20.60
CA PRO A 171 -2.75 13.44 19.89
C PRO A 171 -3.03 13.16 18.40
N THR A 172 -2.27 12.24 17.80
CA THR A 172 -2.42 11.86 16.39
C THR A 172 -3.78 11.24 16.10
N LEU A 173 -4.27 10.35 16.98
CA LEU A 173 -5.57 9.68 16.80
C LEU A 173 -6.75 10.62 17.05
N LEU A 174 -6.59 11.59 17.96
CA LEU A 174 -7.60 12.62 18.24
C LEU A 174 -7.82 13.57 17.06
N ARG A 175 -6.79 13.77 16.22
CA ARG A 175 -6.82 14.66 15.05
C ARG A 175 -7.32 13.98 13.77
N MET A 176 -7.56 12.67 13.79
CA MET A 176 -8.08 11.95 12.63
C MET A 176 -9.53 12.29 12.37
N SER A 177 -9.91 12.42 11.09
CA SER A 177 -11.31 12.48 10.70
C SER A 177 -12.02 11.16 11.04
N GLU A 178 -13.33 11.20 11.22
CA GLU A 178 -14.13 10.02 11.52
C GLU A 178 -13.99 8.92 10.44
N ALA A 179 -13.89 9.33 9.16
CA ALA A 179 -13.61 8.40 8.06
C ALA A 179 -12.25 7.70 8.22
N ARG A 180 -11.20 8.43 8.63
CA ARG A 180 -9.87 7.83 8.83
C ARG A 180 -9.84 6.92 10.06
N LYS A 181 -10.59 7.25 11.12
CA LYS A 181 -10.76 6.36 12.29
C LYS A 181 -11.47 5.07 11.91
N GLU A 182 -12.54 5.16 11.10
CA GLU A 182 -13.26 4.00 10.57
C GLU A 182 -12.33 3.08 9.77
N ILE A 183 -11.51 3.63 8.87
CA ILE A 183 -10.53 2.82 8.13
C ILE A 183 -9.49 2.22 9.08
N GLY A 184 -9.00 2.97 10.06
CA GLY A 184 -8.10 2.44 11.08
C GLY A 184 -8.69 1.23 11.81
N ARG A 185 -9.99 1.28 12.16
CA ARG A 185 -10.70 0.14 12.77
C ARG A 185 -10.78 -1.05 11.82
N ARG A 186 -11.16 -0.85 10.56
CA ARG A 186 -11.24 -1.93 9.56
C ARG A 186 -9.89 -2.60 9.35
N VAL A 187 -8.83 -1.80 9.22
CA VAL A 187 -7.45 -2.28 9.09
C VAL A 187 -7.05 -3.11 10.31
N TRP A 188 -7.28 -2.60 11.53
CA TRP A 188 -6.96 -3.32 12.75
C TRP A 188 -7.71 -4.66 12.85
N TRP A 189 -9.03 -4.65 12.69
CA TRP A 189 -9.85 -5.86 12.78
C TRP A 189 -9.54 -6.87 11.69
N PHE A 190 -9.19 -6.41 10.47
CA PHE A 190 -8.72 -7.28 9.41
C PHE A 190 -7.46 -8.05 9.83
N MET A 191 -6.47 -7.36 10.42
CA MET A 191 -5.23 -8.01 10.87
C MET A 191 -5.50 -9.01 11.99
N VAL A 192 -6.31 -8.64 12.99
CA VAL A 192 -6.68 -9.53 14.10
C VAL A 192 -7.38 -10.80 13.59
N ALA A 193 -8.28 -10.67 12.61
CA ALA A 193 -8.99 -11.80 12.03
C ALA A 193 -8.10 -12.71 11.18
N THR A 194 -7.03 -12.17 10.58
CA THR A 194 -6.11 -12.93 9.71
C THR A 194 -5.00 -13.64 10.50
N ASP A 195 -4.69 -13.17 11.72
CA ASP A 195 -3.70 -13.78 12.62
C ASP A 195 -4.21 -15.05 13.33
N TRP A 196 -5.53 -15.17 13.50
CA TRP A 196 -6.21 -16.31 14.13
C TRP A 196 -6.21 -17.57 13.25
#